data_AF-A0A6J4U2F5-F1
#
_entry.id   AF-A0A6J4U2F5-F1
#
_cell.length_a   1.000
_cell.length_b   1.000
_cell.length_c   1.000
_cell.angle_alpha   90.00
_cell.angle_beta   90.00
_cell.angle_gamma   90.00
#
_symmetry.space_group_name_H-M   'P 1'
#
loop_
_entity.id
_entity.type
_entity.pdbx_description
1 polymer ?
#
loop_
_entity_poly.entity_id
_entity_poly.type
_entity_poly.pdbx_seq_one_letter_code
_entity_poly.pdbx_strand_id
1 'polypeptide(L)'
;MTSAPNRHPRDATRAAVEEAFADFLAADEVDILPADPGAAGVPSALIAADGESADELDVAGEEWTLHLEGFPGPRLAYLAVEDEPEVPSPESVRAAREASVPPDALAAMAALDARLGGTLVSALRASNDLLSFDLADALRGVDPPESS
;
A
#
# COMPACT_ATOMS: atom_id res chain seq x y z
N MET A 1 19.84 -26.62 -19.20
CA MET A 1 18.47 -26.17 -18.89
C MET A 1 18.54 -25.45 -17.55
N THR A 2 18.64 -24.13 -17.58
CA THR A 2 18.65 -23.31 -16.36
C THR A 2 17.20 -23.18 -15.93
N SER A 3 16.80 -23.83 -14.84
CA SER A 3 15.52 -23.52 -14.20
C SER A 3 15.52 -22.03 -13.89
N ALA A 4 14.56 -21.30 -14.44
CA ALA A 4 14.29 -19.95 -13.96
C ALA A 4 14.00 -20.05 -12.46
N PRO A 5 14.59 -19.19 -11.62
CA PRO A 5 14.25 -19.18 -10.20
C PRO A 5 12.76 -18.91 -10.08
N ASN A 6 12.06 -19.86 -9.45
CA ASN A 6 10.65 -19.75 -9.14
C ASN A 6 10.51 -18.68 -8.04
N ARG A 7 10.56 -17.40 -8.43
CA ARG A 7 10.35 -16.28 -7.49
C ARG A 7 8.95 -16.45 -6.91
N HIS A 8 8.84 -16.43 -5.59
CA HIS A 8 7.55 -16.54 -4.96
C HIS A 8 6.67 -15.39 -5.45
N PRO A 9 5.36 -15.59 -5.61
CA PRO A 9 4.47 -14.54 -6.10
C PRO A 9 4.53 -13.26 -5.24
N ARG A 10 4.81 -13.41 -3.93
CA ARG A 10 5.15 -12.31 -3.00
C ARG A 10 6.38 -11.51 -3.40
N ASP A 11 7.45 -12.17 -3.85
CA ASP A 11 8.70 -11.50 -4.26
C ASP A 11 8.46 -10.56 -5.44
N ALA A 12 7.51 -10.89 -6.33
CA ALA A 12 7.17 -10.04 -7.46
C ALA A 12 6.43 -8.77 -7.02
N THR A 13 5.45 -8.88 -6.11
CA THR A 13 4.74 -7.70 -5.61
C THR A 13 5.65 -6.83 -4.76
N ARG A 14 6.45 -7.44 -3.88
CA ARG A 14 7.45 -6.72 -3.09
C ARG A 14 8.44 -5.98 -3.99
N ALA A 15 8.98 -6.63 -5.01
CA ALA A 15 9.86 -5.98 -5.97
C ALA A 15 9.17 -4.80 -6.69
N ALA A 16 7.90 -4.95 -7.09
CA ALA A 16 7.15 -3.86 -7.71
C ALA A 16 6.97 -2.66 -6.77
N VAL A 17 6.77 -2.91 -5.47
CA VAL A 17 6.72 -1.87 -4.43
C VAL A 17 8.08 -1.21 -4.25
N GLU A 18 9.14 -1.99 -4.06
CA GLU A 18 10.52 -1.49 -3.93
C GLU A 18 10.93 -0.64 -5.15
N GLU A 19 10.56 -1.05 -6.36
CA GLU A 19 10.81 -0.29 -7.59
C GLU A 19 9.97 0.99 -7.71
N ALA A 20 8.72 0.97 -7.24
CA ALA A 20 7.86 2.15 -7.28
C ALA A 20 8.25 3.21 -6.25
N PHE A 21 8.80 2.79 -5.11
CA PHE A 21 9.22 3.66 -3.99
C PHE A 21 10.74 3.80 -3.88
N ALA A 22 11.50 3.47 -4.93
CA ALA A 22 12.96 3.43 -4.89
C ALA A 22 13.60 4.75 -4.42
N ASP A 23 13.07 5.89 -4.87
CA ASP A 23 13.56 7.22 -4.47
C ASP A 23 13.29 7.51 -2.98
N PHE A 24 12.10 7.16 -2.47
CA PHE A 24 11.74 7.31 -1.06
C PHE A 24 12.60 6.42 -0.15
N LEU A 25 12.83 5.17 -0.55
CA LEU A 25 13.69 4.24 0.17
C LEU A 25 15.14 4.74 0.21
N ALA A 26 15.64 5.30 -0.88
CA ALA A 26 16.97 5.87 -0.94
C ALA A 26 17.13 7.13 -0.06
N ALA A 27 16.02 7.85 0.17
CA ALA A 27 15.95 9.03 1.01
C ALA A 27 15.60 8.74 2.48
N ASP A 28 15.34 7.47 2.86
CA ASP A 28 14.88 7.06 4.20
C ASP A 28 13.50 7.66 4.56
N GLU A 29 12.67 7.97 3.57
CA GLU A 29 11.34 8.58 3.74
C GLU A 29 10.20 7.55 3.85
N VAL A 30 10.45 6.32 3.41
CA VAL A 30 9.50 5.21 3.47
C VAL A 30 10.21 3.95 3.93
N ASP A 31 9.51 3.16 4.75
CA ASP A 31 9.88 1.81 5.11
C ASP A 31 8.93 0.78 4.48
N ILE A 32 9.48 -0.35 4.03
CA ILE A 32 8.71 -1.52 3.57
C ILE A 32 8.84 -2.62 4.62
N LEU A 33 7.73 -2.91 5.30
CA LEU A 33 7.69 -3.82 6.44
C LEU A 33 6.81 -5.04 6.11
N PRO A 34 7.12 -6.23 6.65
CA PRO A 34 6.10 -7.27 6.75
C PRO A 34 4.96 -6.70 7.60
N ALA A 35 3.71 -6.92 7.19
CA ALA A 35 2.60 -6.35 7.94
C ALA A 35 2.60 -6.85 9.40
N ASP A 36 2.45 -5.92 10.35
CA ASP A 36 2.43 -6.28 11.76
C ASP A 36 1.08 -6.95 12.08
N PRO A 37 1.06 -8.24 12.46
CA PRO A 37 -0.20 -8.94 12.72
C PRO A 37 -0.88 -8.46 14.02
N GLY A 38 -0.27 -7.53 14.77
CA GLY A 38 -0.79 -6.92 16.00
C GLY A 38 -1.38 -5.51 15.83
N ALA A 39 -1.13 -4.82 14.71
CA ALA A 39 -1.62 -3.45 14.47
C ALA A 39 -3.15 -3.36 14.36
N ALA A 40 -3.82 -4.45 13.96
CA ALA A 40 -5.29 -4.52 13.84
C ALA A 40 -6.04 -4.74 15.18
N GLY A 41 -5.39 -4.59 16.34
CA GLY A 41 -6.05 -4.75 17.65
C GLY A 41 -6.46 -6.19 17.98
N VAL A 42 -5.92 -7.18 17.26
CA VAL A 42 -6.12 -8.59 17.57
C VAL A 42 -5.15 -9.04 18.66
N PRO A 43 -5.63 -9.71 19.73
CA PRO A 43 -4.76 -10.12 20.83
C PRO A 43 -3.69 -11.11 20.35
N SER A 44 -2.42 -10.74 20.51
CA SER A 44 -1.22 -11.49 20.07
C SER A 44 -1.11 -12.93 20.60
N ALA A 45 -1.98 -13.34 21.52
CA ALA A 45 -2.01 -14.69 22.07
C ALA A 45 -2.73 -15.73 21.18
N LEU A 46 -3.36 -15.30 20.08
CA LEU A 46 -4.01 -16.18 19.08
C LEU A 46 -3.28 -16.23 17.74
N ILE A 47 -2.21 -15.45 17.57
CA ILE A 47 -1.36 -15.50 16.38
C ILE A 47 -0.50 -16.75 16.53
N ALA A 48 -0.81 -17.76 15.72
CA ALA A 48 -0.21 -19.08 15.79
C ALA A 48 1.33 -19.00 15.80
N ALA A 49 1.95 -19.85 16.61
CA ALA A 49 3.39 -19.93 16.82
C ALA A 49 4.20 -20.44 15.60
N ASP A 50 3.69 -20.27 14.37
CA ASP A 50 4.35 -20.63 13.12
C ASP A 50 3.69 -19.84 11.97
N GLY A 51 4.40 -18.87 11.40
CA GLY A 51 3.99 -18.20 10.16
C GLY A 51 3.58 -16.74 10.31
N GLU A 52 4.55 -15.86 10.06
CA GLU A 52 4.35 -14.60 9.32
C GLU A 52 3.16 -14.75 8.36
N SER A 53 2.15 -13.87 8.41
CA SER A 53 1.11 -13.81 7.38
C SER A 53 1.81 -13.56 6.05
N ALA A 54 2.08 -14.62 5.29
CA ALA A 54 3.02 -14.59 4.18
C ALA A 54 2.51 -13.76 2.98
N ASP A 55 1.32 -13.20 3.10
CA ASP A 55 0.56 -12.57 2.03
C ASP A 55 0.30 -11.07 2.29
N GLU A 56 0.99 -10.45 3.25
CA GLU A 56 0.79 -9.04 3.64
C GLU A 56 2.08 -8.21 3.57
N LEU A 57 1.94 -6.91 3.25
CA LEU A 57 3.04 -5.93 3.16
C LEU A 57 2.54 -4.53 3.52
N ASP A 58 3.32 -3.83 4.34
CA ASP A 58 3.09 -2.42 4.67
C ASP A 58 4.14 -1.53 4.01
N VAL A 59 3.68 -0.42 3.44
CA VAL A 59 4.53 0.68 2.97
C VAL A 59 4.19 1.88 3.84
N ALA A 60 5.09 2.24 4.75
CA ALA A 60 4.87 3.30 5.72
C ALA A 60 5.71 4.53 5.36
N GLY A 61 5.06 5.69 5.25
CA GLY A 61 5.71 7.00 5.26
C GLY A 61 5.53 7.67 6.62
N GLU A 62 5.94 8.94 6.75
CA GLU A 62 5.89 9.67 8.03
C GLU A 62 4.49 9.69 8.66
N GLU A 63 3.45 10.11 7.90
CA GLU A 63 2.08 10.29 8.41
C GLU A 63 1.05 9.32 7.80
N TRP A 64 1.50 8.33 7.03
CA TRP A 64 0.62 7.43 6.29
C TRP A 64 1.17 6.00 6.19
N THR A 65 0.28 5.03 6.02
CA THR A 65 0.64 3.64 5.74
C THR A 65 -0.29 3.06 4.68
N LEU A 66 0.30 2.46 3.64
CA LEU A 66 -0.39 1.66 2.65
C LEU A 66 -0.21 0.18 2.98
N HIS A 67 -1.28 -0.46 3.43
CA HIS A 67 -1.34 -1.89 3.69
C HIS A 67 -1.80 -2.66 2.44
N LEU A 68 -1.14 -3.76 2.11
CA LEU A 68 -1.45 -4.63 0.97
C LEU A 68 -1.59 -6.08 1.44
N GLU A 69 -2.71 -6.74 1.08
CA GLU A 69 -2.99 -8.13 1.45
C GLU A 69 -3.37 -8.97 0.21
N GLY A 70 -2.92 -10.23 0.17
CA GLY A 70 -3.43 -11.27 -0.73
C GLY A 70 -2.60 -11.49 -2.00
N PHE A 71 -1.27 -11.50 -1.89
CA PHE A 71 -0.33 -11.70 -3.02
C PHE A 71 -0.61 -12.96 -3.87
N PRO A 72 -0.21 -13.02 -5.17
CA PRO A 72 0.62 -12.07 -5.95
C PRO A 72 0.00 -10.75 -6.42
N GLY A 73 -1.30 -10.58 -6.26
CA GLY A 73 -1.98 -9.34 -6.63
C GLY A 73 -2.85 -8.96 -5.46
N PRO A 74 -2.62 -7.81 -4.81
CA PRO A 74 -3.34 -7.47 -3.60
C PRO A 74 -4.84 -7.55 -3.87
N ARG A 75 -5.55 -8.32 -3.05
CA ARG A 75 -7.01 -8.43 -3.10
C ARG A 75 -7.67 -7.38 -2.25
N LEU A 76 -6.92 -6.86 -1.28
CA LEU A 76 -7.35 -5.90 -0.31
C LEU A 76 -6.18 -4.94 -0.06
N ALA A 77 -6.49 -3.66 0.02
CA ALA A 77 -5.51 -2.63 0.34
C ALA A 77 -6.18 -1.54 1.16
N TYR A 78 -5.44 -0.98 2.12
CA TYR A 78 -5.94 0.07 3.00
C TYR A 78 -4.95 1.22 3.04
N LEU A 79 -5.47 2.44 3.03
CA LEU A 79 -4.72 3.60 3.46
C LEU A 79 -5.09 3.91 4.91
N ALA A 80 -4.08 4.01 5.77
CA ALA A 80 -4.20 4.59 7.09
C ALA A 80 -3.39 5.89 7.13
N VAL A 81 -3.85 6.88 7.89
CA VAL A 81 -3.14 8.14 8.16
C VAL A 81 -3.17 8.42 9.67
N GLU A 82 -2.25 9.21 10.18
CA GLU A 82 -2.20 9.48 11.62
C GLU A 82 -3.38 10.36 12.11
N ASP A 83 -3.76 11.38 11.33
CA ASP A 83 -4.85 12.32 11.66
C ASP A 83 -6.15 11.95 10.94
N GLU A 84 -6.74 10.80 11.28
CA GLU A 84 -8.03 10.40 10.73
C GLU A 84 -9.18 11.27 11.27
N PRO A 85 -10.13 11.69 10.41
CA PRO A 85 -11.23 12.54 10.84
C PRO A 85 -12.22 11.78 11.73
N GLU A 86 -12.48 12.30 12.94
CA GLU A 86 -13.44 11.71 13.91
C GLU A 86 -14.85 11.50 13.32
N VAL A 87 -15.27 12.40 12.43
CA VAL A 87 -16.53 12.30 11.69
C VAL A 87 -16.20 12.29 10.20
N PRO A 88 -16.17 11.10 9.55
CA PRO A 88 -15.74 11.02 8.16
C PRO A 88 -16.81 11.59 7.23
N SER A 89 -16.40 12.58 6.45
CA SER A 89 -17.11 13.16 5.32
C SER A 89 -16.21 13.13 4.09
N PRO A 90 -16.73 13.18 2.85
CA PRO A 90 -15.89 13.17 1.66
C PRO A 90 -14.83 14.29 1.65
N GLU A 91 -15.19 15.49 2.12
CA GLU A 91 -14.28 16.64 2.17
C GLU A 91 -13.21 16.48 3.26
N SER A 92 -13.59 15.99 4.46
CA SER A 92 -12.64 15.79 5.55
C SER A 92 -11.67 14.63 5.28
N VAL A 93 -12.15 13.55 4.66
CA VAL A 93 -11.33 12.41 4.23
C VAL A 93 -10.32 12.85 3.17
N ARG A 94 -10.77 13.59 2.15
CA ARG A 94 -9.88 14.13 1.13
C ARG A 94 -8.81 15.05 1.73
N ALA A 95 -9.20 15.92 2.66
CA ALA A 95 -8.26 16.82 3.34
C ALA A 95 -7.23 16.05 4.17
N ALA A 96 -7.65 15.01 4.89
CA ALA A 96 -6.74 14.14 5.65
C ALA A 96 -5.73 13.42 4.74
N ARG A 97 -6.19 12.87 3.59
CA ARG A 97 -5.29 12.28 2.58
C ARG A 97 -4.32 13.31 2.03
N GLU A 98 -4.79 14.49 1.62
CA GLU A 98 -3.94 15.54 1.03
C GLU A 98 -2.93 16.11 2.04
N ALA A 99 -3.25 16.10 3.34
CA ALA A 99 -2.34 16.51 4.40
C ALA A 99 -1.25 15.45 4.66
N SER A 100 -1.62 14.17 4.67
CA SER A 100 -0.74 13.09 5.11
C SER A 100 0.06 12.45 3.97
N VAL A 101 -0.51 12.37 2.76
CA VAL A 101 0.11 11.71 1.60
C VAL A 101 0.66 12.77 0.65
N PRO A 102 1.99 12.95 0.59
CA PRO A 102 2.59 13.94 -0.28
C PRO A 102 2.38 13.59 -1.77
N PRO A 103 2.38 14.59 -2.68
CA PRO A 103 2.14 14.37 -4.11
C PRO A 103 3.09 13.35 -4.74
N ASP A 104 4.35 13.33 -4.32
CA ASP A 104 5.36 12.41 -4.85
C ASP A 104 5.08 10.96 -4.41
N ALA A 105 4.59 10.75 -3.18
CA ALA A 105 4.19 9.42 -2.71
C ALA A 105 2.94 8.95 -3.45
N LEU A 106 1.99 9.86 -3.72
CA LEU A 106 0.82 9.55 -4.54
C LEU A 106 1.23 9.15 -5.97
N ALA A 107 2.23 9.81 -6.57
CA ALA A 107 2.78 9.45 -7.87
C ALA A 107 3.46 8.07 -7.83
N ALA A 108 4.22 7.75 -6.77
CA ALA A 108 4.79 6.43 -6.56
C ALA A 108 3.71 5.33 -6.45
N MET A 109 2.64 5.59 -5.71
CA MET A 109 1.48 4.69 -5.62
C MET A 109 0.77 4.49 -6.97
N ALA A 110 0.64 5.53 -7.78
CA ALA A 110 0.07 5.42 -9.13
C ALA A 110 0.97 4.58 -10.04
N ALA A 111 2.29 4.77 -9.93
CA ALA A 111 3.28 3.98 -10.65
C ALA A 111 3.30 2.51 -10.18
N LEU A 112 3.02 2.24 -8.91
CA LEU A 112 2.80 0.90 -8.37
C LEU A 112 1.53 0.26 -8.97
N ASP A 113 0.39 0.98 -8.96
CA ASP A 113 -0.86 0.48 -9.56
C ASP A 113 -0.68 0.11 -11.04
N ALA A 114 0.01 0.95 -11.81
CA ALA A 114 0.32 0.68 -13.21
C ALA A 114 1.15 -0.60 -13.39
N ARG A 115 2.17 -0.81 -12.55
CA ARG A 115 3.00 -2.04 -12.55
C ARG A 115 2.19 -3.29 -12.18
N LEU A 116 1.22 -3.13 -11.28
CA LEU A 116 0.31 -4.19 -10.87
C LEU A 116 -0.91 -4.33 -11.79
N GLY A 117 -0.96 -3.59 -12.91
CA GLY A 117 -2.04 -3.68 -13.90
C GLY A 117 -3.41 -3.23 -13.38
N GLY A 118 -3.47 -2.21 -12.51
CA GLY A 118 -4.73 -1.70 -11.94
C GLY A 118 -5.23 -2.46 -10.71
N THR A 119 -4.42 -3.38 -10.18
CA THR A 119 -4.82 -4.23 -9.06
C THR A 119 -4.88 -3.45 -7.76
N LEU A 120 -4.01 -2.45 -7.54
CA LEU A 120 -4.00 -1.65 -6.31
C LEU A 120 -5.29 -0.84 -6.17
N VAL A 121 -5.70 -0.12 -7.22
CA VAL A 121 -6.97 0.62 -7.24
C VAL A 121 -8.16 -0.32 -7.02
N SER A 122 -8.10 -1.54 -7.56
CA SER A 122 -9.16 -2.54 -7.36
C SER A 122 -9.20 -3.03 -5.92
N ALA A 123 -8.04 -3.25 -5.30
CA ALA A 123 -7.88 -3.67 -3.91
C ALA A 123 -8.35 -2.59 -2.92
N LEU A 124 -7.98 -1.33 -3.16
CA LEU A 124 -8.43 -0.17 -2.37
C LEU A 124 -9.94 0.02 -2.44
N ARG A 125 -10.58 -0.32 -3.55
CA ARG A 125 -12.05 -0.32 -3.66
C ARG A 125 -12.72 -1.51 -2.98
N ALA A 126 -11.98 -2.56 -2.66
CA ALA A 126 -12.53 -3.72 -1.98
C ALA A 126 -12.53 -3.56 -0.45
N SER A 127 -11.76 -2.61 0.11
CA SER A 127 -11.59 -2.41 1.56
C SER A 127 -12.83 -1.91 2.30
N ASN A 128 -13.77 -1.30 1.58
CA ASN A 128 -14.96 -0.67 2.17
C ASN A 128 -14.64 0.44 3.18
N ASP A 129 -13.45 1.06 3.06
CA ASP A 129 -12.99 2.20 3.85
C ASP A 129 -13.02 3.50 3.01
N LEU A 130 -13.49 4.60 3.60
CA LEU A 130 -13.67 5.88 2.89
C LEU A 130 -12.34 6.50 2.46
N LEU A 131 -11.29 6.38 3.27
CA LEU A 131 -9.98 6.93 2.96
C LEU A 131 -9.31 6.17 1.81
N SER A 132 -9.44 4.85 1.82
CA SER A 132 -9.01 3.96 0.75
C SER A 132 -9.79 4.21 -0.55
N PHE A 133 -11.09 4.50 -0.47
CA PHE A 133 -11.88 4.91 -1.63
C PHE A 133 -11.41 6.24 -2.22
N ASP A 134 -11.17 7.25 -1.38
CA ASP A 134 -10.65 8.54 -1.83
C ASP A 134 -9.27 8.39 -2.50
N LEU A 135 -8.37 7.59 -1.92
CA LEU A 135 -7.09 7.26 -2.55
C LEU A 135 -7.29 6.59 -3.92
N ALA A 136 -8.19 5.60 -4.01
CA ALA A 136 -8.46 4.91 -5.28
C ALA A 136 -9.00 5.84 -6.37
N ASP A 137 -9.77 6.87 -6.02
CA ASP A 137 -10.21 7.91 -6.96
C ASP A 137 -9.08 8.89 -7.29
N ALA A 138 -8.24 9.26 -6.33
CA ALA A 138 -7.07 10.10 -6.56
C ALA A 138 -6.08 9.47 -7.55
N LEU A 139 -5.77 8.17 -7.39
CA LEU A 139 -4.85 7.44 -8.27
C LEU A 139 -5.33 7.38 -9.73
N ARG A 140 -6.65 7.42 -9.99
CA ARG A 140 -7.20 7.47 -11.36
C ARG A 140 -6.99 8.83 -12.03
N GLY A 141 -6.77 9.89 -11.25
CA GLY A 141 -6.52 11.24 -11.74
C GLY A 141 -5.04 11.59 -11.92
N VAL A 142 -4.13 10.71 -11.47
CA VAL A 142 -2.68 10.91 -11.59
C VAL A 142 -2.21 10.26 -12.89
N ASP A 143 -1.65 11.06 -13.80
CA ASP A 143 -0.90 10.53 -14.93
C ASP A 143 0.40 9.89 -14.39
N PRO A 144 0.74 8.66 -14.78
CA PRO A 144 1.99 8.05 -14.34
C PRO A 144 3.18 8.91 -14.77
N PRO A 145 4.24 9.03 -13.96
CA PRO A 145 5.43 9.78 -14.37
C PRO A 145 5.97 9.17 -15.67
N GLU A 146 6.11 10.00 -16.72
CA GLU A 146 6.66 9.55 -18.00
C GLU A 146 8.04 8.95 -17.75
N SER A 147 8.19 7.65 -18.00
CA SER A 147 9.46 6.96 -17.83
C SER A 147 10.52 7.64 -18.71
N SER A 148 11.42 8.39 -18.09
CA SER A 148 12.54 9.08 -18.74
C SER A 148 13.76 8.17 -18.84
#